data_AF-U3TTG8-F1
#
_entry.id   AF-U3TTG8-F1
#
_cell.length_a   1.000
_cell.length_b   1.000
_cell.length_c   1.000
_cell.angle_alpha   90.00
_cell.angle_beta   90.00
_cell.angle_gamma   90.00
#
_symmetry.space_group_name_H-M   'P 1'
#
loop_
_entity.id
_entity.type
_entity.pdbx_description
1 polymer ?
#
loop_
_entity_poly.entity_id
_entity_poly.type
_entity_poly.pdbx_seq_one_letter_code
_entity_poly.pdbx_strand_id
1 'polypeptide(L)'
;MTVHGLDAEGQYSTARDMAIIGQRLIGDVSEEYALNSEKEFTFNNIKQMNRNSLLWSSNLKVDGIKTGHTSGRATIWLLQRWTAICA
;
A
#
# COMPACT_ATOMS: atom_id res chain seq x y z
N MET A 1 -12.21 15.39 4.54
CA MET A 1 -11.54 14.38 3.68
C MET A 1 -10.32 15.04 3.05
N THR A 2 -9.13 14.48 3.22
CA THR A 2 -7.87 14.95 2.63
C THR A 2 -7.36 13.93 1.60
N VAL A 3 -6.63 14.40 0.60
CA VAL A 3 -6.09 13.55 -0.48
C VAL A 3 -4.87 12.72 -0.07
N HIS A 4 -4.24 13.07 1.07
CA HIS A 4 -2.93 12.55 1.48
C HIS A 4 -2.98 11.69 2.75
N GLY A 5 -4.15 11.51 3.36
CA GLY A 5 -4.32 10.60 4.49
C GLY A 5 -3.86 11.14 5.86
N LEU A 6 -3.47 12.42 5.95
CA LEU A 6 -3.26 13.07 7.26
C LEU A 6 -4.59 13.18 8.00
N ASP A 7 -4.50 13.20 9.32
CA ASP A 7 -5.67 13.23 10.19
C ASP A 7 -6.57 14.42 9.86
N ALA A 8 -7.82 14.11 9.56
CA ALA A 8 -8.87 15.07 9.31
C ALA A 8 -10.15 14.57 9.97
N GLU A 9 -10.93 15.50 10.50
CA GLU A 9 -12.22 15.20 11.07
C GLU A 9 -13.15 14.57 10.02
N GLY A 10 -13.86 13.51 10.42
CA GLY A 10 -14.73 12.74 9.52
C GLY A 10 -14.01 11.83 8.52
N GLN A 11 -12.67 11.75 8.52
CA GLN A 11 -11.92 10.80 7.69
C GLN A 11 -11.71 9.49 8.43
N TYR A 12 -12.31 8.41 7.93
CA TYR A 12 -12.16 7.06 8.46
C TYR A 12 -12.37 6.03 7.36
N SER A 13 -11.86 4.82 7.58
CA SER A 13 -12.06 3.65 6.72
C SER A 13 -11.92 2.40 7.58
N THR A 14 -12.43 1.25 7.12
CA THR A 14 -12.26 -0.04 7.80
C THR A 14 -11.26 -0.94 7.08
N ALA A 15 -10.78 -1.98 7.77
CA ALA A 15 -9.90 -2.97 7.14
C ALA A 15 -10.55 -3.64 5.92
N ARG A 16 -11.88 -3.84 5.95
CA ARG A 16 -12.65 -4.40 4.82
C ARG A 16 -12.69 -3.44 3.64
N ASP A 17 -12.98 -2.16 3.88
CA ASP A 17 -13.07 -1.17 2.81
C ASP A 17 -11.71 -1.01 2.12
N MET A 18 -10.63 -1.01 2.91
CA MET A 18 -9.27 -0.99 2.40
C MET A 18 -8.94 -2.22 1.54
N ALA A 19 -9.39 -3.42 1.92
CA ALA A 19 -9.20 -4.63 1.13
C ALA A 19 -9.96 -4.59 -0.21
N ILE A 20 -11.19 -4.07 -0.21
CA ILE A 20 -11.99 -3.91 -1.44
C ILE A 20 -11.32 -2.92 -2.39
N ILE A 21 -10.81 -1.79 -1.88
CA ILE A 21 -10.04 -0.82 -2.68
C ILE A 21 -8.81 -1.51 -3.28
N GLY A 22 -8.09 -2.32 -2.50
CA GLY A 22 -6.93 -3.06 -3.01
C GLY A 22 -7.28 -4.04 -4.13
N GLN A 23 -8.38 -4.79 -4.00
CA GLN A 23 -8.85 -5.71 -5.05
C GLN A 23 -9.23 -4.96 -6.33
N ARG A 24 -9.89 -3.81 -6.22
CA ARG A 24 -10.27 -2.97 -7.37
C ARG A 24 -9.05 -2.34 -8.02
N LEU A 25 -8.04 -1.96 -7.26
CA LEU A 25 -6.78 -1.44 -7.80
C LEU A 25 -6.07 -2.49 -8.67
N ILE A 26 -6.05 -3.76 -8.24
CA ILE A 26 -5.45 -4.86 -9.00
C ILE A 26 -6.21 -5.13 -10.31
N GLY A 27 -7.54 -5.16 -10.24
CA GLY A 27 -8.40 -5.55 -11.36
C GLY A 27 -8.65 -4.44 -12.38
N ASP A 28 -8.93 -3.22 -11.91
CA ASP A 28 -9.45 -2.15 -12.75
C ASP A 28 -8.32 -1.25 -13.30
N VAL A 29 -7.17 -1.15 -12.61
CA VAL A 29 -6.04 -0.28 -12.96
C VAL A 29 -4.69 -1.00 -12.77
N SER A 30 -4.53 -2.10 -13.49
CA SER A 30 -3.37 -3.00 -13.35
C SER A 30 -2.03 -2.33 -13.73
N GLU A 31 -2.04 -1.34 -14.62
CA GLU A 31 -0.83 -0.62 -15.04
C GLU A 31 -0.29 0.24 -13.88
N GLU A 32 -1.16 0.98 -13.20
CA GLU A 32 -0.82 1.76 -12.01
C GLU A 32 -0.47 0.86 -10.83
N TYR A 33 -1.12 -0.31 -10.71
CA TYR A 33 -0.79 -1.29 -9.68
C TYR A 33 0.66 -1.77 -9.79
N ALA A 34 1.16 -2.00 -11.01
CA ALA A 34 2.50 -2.51 -11.26
C ALA A 34 3.60 -1.61 -10.65
N LEU A 35 3.37 -0.30 -10.58
CA LEU A 35 4.28 0.67 -9.96
C LEU A 35 4.51 0.38 -8.47
N ASN A 36 3.57 -0.26 -7.77
CA ASN A 36 3.72 -0.61 -6.35
C ASN A 36 4.80 -1.68 -6.09
N SER A 37 5.20 -2.41 -7.13
CA SER A 37 6.25 -3.42 -7.08
C SER A 37 7.67 -2.83 -7.28
N GLU A 38 7.78 -1.57 -7.68
CA GLU A 38 9.06 -0.89 -7.84
C GLU A 38 9.76 -0.74 -6.48
N LYS A 39 11.00 -1.21 -6.40
CA LYS A 39 11.78 -1.22 -5.14
C LYS A 39 12.44 0.12 -4.86
N GLU A 40 12.76 0.87 -5.90
CA GLU A 40 13.52 2.11 -5.83
C GLU A 40 12.94 3.14 -6.79
N PHE A 41 12.74 4.36 -6.31
CA PHE A 41 12.32 5.50 -7.12
C PHE A 41 13.32 6.64 -6.92
N THR A 42 13.76 7.27 -8.00
CA THR A 42 14.69 8.42 -7.93
C THR A 42 13.96 9.67 -8.36
N PHE A 43 13.85 10.64 -7.46
CA PHE A 43 13.31 11.96 -7.77
C PHE A 43 14.27 13.04 -7.28
N ASN A 44 14.57 14.01 -8.14
CA ASN A 44 15.47 15.12 -7.82
C ASN A 44 16.84 14.64 -7.28
N ASN A 45 17.43 13.61 -7.90
CA ASN A 45 18.67 12.93 -7.49
C ASN A 45 18.65 12.27 -6.10
N ILE A 46 17.50 12.20 -5.44
CA ILE A 46 17.33 11.50 -4.16
C ILE A 46 16.69 10.15 -4.44
N LYS A 47 17.42 9.07 -4.13
CA LYS A 47 16.90 7.71 -4.17
C LYS A 47 16.01 7.45 -2.97
N GLN A 48 14.78 7.02 -3.22
CA GLN A 48 13.80 6.64 -2.22
C GLN A 48 13.46 5.17 -2.41
N MET A 49 13.65 4.37 -1.36
CA MET A 49 13.27 2.96 -1.37
C MET A 49 11.80 2.81 -1.01
N ASN A 50 11.16 1.81 -1.60
CA ASN A 50 9.79 1.45 -1.25
C ASN A 50 9.72 1.04 0.23
N ARG A 51 8.70 1.50 0.94
CA ARG A 51 8.54 1.19 2.37
C ARG A 51 7.96 -0.21 2.61
N ASN A 52 7.57 -0.92 1.56
CA ASN A 52 7.07 -2.29 1.65
C ASN A 52 8.22 -3.30 1.79
N SER A 53 8.64 -3.60 3.02
CA SER A 53 9.72 -4.56 3.29
C SER A 53 9.46 -5.96 2.74
N LEU A 54 8.20 -6.33 2.46
CA LEU A 54 7.86 -7.64 1.91
C LEU A 54 8.27 -7.83 0.44
N LEU A 55 8.52 -6.74 -0.31
CA LEU A 55 9.05 -6.83 -1.69
C LEU A 55 10.47 -7.43 -1.76
N TRP A 56 11.18 -7.47 -0.63
CA TRP A 56 12.51 -8.07 -0.51
C TRP A 56 12.48 -9.50 0.03
N SER A 57 11.31 -10.00 0.43
CA SER A 57 11.19 -11.39 0.90
C SER A 57 11.27 -12.34 -0.28
N SER A 58 12.18 -13.31 -0.23
CA SER A 58 12.30 -14.38 -1.23
C SER A 58 11.22 -15.45 -1.08
N ASN A 59 10.56 -15.51 0.08
CA ASN A 59 9.65 -16.59 0.46
C ASN A 59 8.19 -16.26 0.13
N LEU A 60 7.88 -14.99 -0.14
CA LEU A 60 6.54 -14.52 -0.46
C LEU A 60 6.63 -13.70 -1.74
N LYS A 61 5.81 -14.04 -2.75
CA LYS A 61 5.62 -13.19 -3.93
C LYS A 61 4.69 -12.04 -3.54
N VAL A 62 5.27 -10.97 -3.00
CA VAL A 62 4.53 -9.74 -2.67
C VAL A 62 4.90 -8.67 -3.68
N ASP A 63 3.88 -8.01 -4.22
CA ASP A 63 3.99 -7.00 -5.28
C ASP A 63 3.28 -5.66 -4.91
N GLY A 64 2.65 -5.56 -3.73
CA GLY A 64 1.91 -4.36 -3.32
C GLY A 64 1.29 -4.47 -1.92
N ILE A 65 0.42 -3.53 -1.48
CA ILE A 65 -0.03 -2.29 -2.17
C ILE A 65 0.57 -1.04 -1.53
N LYS A 66 0.33 -0.79 -0.24
CA LYS A 66 0.76 0.46 0.40
C LYS A 66 0.94 0.26 1.91
N THR A 67 1.97 0.89 2.48
CA THR A 67 2.15 1.02 3.93
C THR A 67 1.68 2.39 4.43
N GLY A 68 1.08 2.43 5.62
CA GLY A 68 0.64 3.66 6.27
C GLY A 68 0.61 3.52 7.80
N HIS A 69 1.09 4.55 8.50
CA HIS A 69 1.06 4.64 9.96
C HIS A 69 0.51 6.01 10.36
N THR A 70 -0.57 6.02 11.14
CA THR A 70 -1.14 7.24 11.72
C THR A 70 -1.07 7.11 13.23
N SER A 71 -0.48 8.09 13.92
CA SER A 71 -0.28 8.04 15.38
C SER A 71 -1.59 7.95 16.17
N GLY A 72 -2.70 8.48 15.64
CA GLY A 72 -4.01 8.44 16.28
C GLY A 72 -4.86 7.20 15.99
N ARG A 73 -4.50 6.37 14.99
CA ARG A 73 -5.30 5.20 14.56
C ARG A 73 -4.38 4.07 14.15
N ALA A 74 -4.53 2.93 14.84
CA ALA A 74 -3.68 1.74 14.72
C ALA A 74 -3.30 1.42 13.28
N THR A 75 -2.00 1.21 13.11
CA THR A 75 -1.27 1.01 11.87
C THR A 75 -1.99 0.11 10.85
N ILE A 76 -2.23 0.64 9.64
CA ILE A 76 -2.73 -0.16 8.50
C ILE A 76 -1.54 -0.96 7.94
N TRP A 77 -1.16 -2.02 8.66
CA TRP A 77 -0.26 -3.09 8.18
C TRP A 77 -1.02 -4.19 7.41
N LEU A 78 -2.35 -4.11 7.36
CA LEU A 78 -3.22 -5.24 7.00
C LEU A 78 -3.35 -5.50 5.49
N LEU A 79 -3.03 -4.54 4.63
CA LEU A 79 -3.27 -4.67 3.19
C LEU A 79 -2.22 -5.50 2.44
N GLN A 80 -1.00 -5.63 2.98
CA GLN A 80 0.10 -6.33 2.29
C GLN A 80 0.16 -7.83 2.58
N ARG A 81 -0.42 -8.28 3.70
CA ARG A 81 -0.45 -9.70 4.06
C ARG A 81 -1.55 -10.48 3.33
N TRP A 82 -2.60 -9.78 2.86
CA TRP A 82 -3.75 -10.41 2.20
C TRP A 82 -3.54 -10.65 0.70
N THR A 83 -2.84 -9.77 -0.02
CA THR A 83 -2.49 -10.01 -1.43
C THR A 83 -1.58 -11.24 -1.60
N ALA A 84 -0.70 -11.52 -0.64
CA ALA A 84 0.14 -12.71 -0.64
C ALA A 84 -0.59 -14.04 -0.37
N ILE A 85 -1.85 -14.01 0.10
CA ILE A 85 -2.66 -15.20 0.39
C ILE A 85 -3.69 -15.45 -0.73
N CYS A 86 -4.02 -14.43 -1.53
CA CYS A 86 -5.03 -14.51 -2.58
C CYS A 86 -4.46 -14.56 -4.01
N ALA A 87 -3.14 -14.64 -4.18
CA ALA A 87 -2.46 -14.84 -5.46
C ALA A 87 -1.90 -16.27 -5.60
#